data_AF-A0A2S8GJM5-F1
#
_entry.id   AF-A0A2S8GJM5-F1
#
_cell.length_a   1.000
_cell.length_b   1.000
_cell.length_c   1.000
_cell.angle_alpha   90.00
_cell.angle_beta   90.00
_cell.angle_gamma   90.00
#
_symmetry.space_group_name_H-M   'P 1'
#
loop_
_entity.id
_entity.type
_entity.pdbx_description
1 polymer ?
#
loop_
_entity_poly.entity_id
_entity_poly.type
_entity_poly.pdbx_seq_one_letter_code
_entity_poly.pdbx_strand_id
1 'polypeptide(L)'
;MTEEINVLALVKGEERYVFLFSDQRRAEALRTLGRYASNPELSFTWYDAAVLSQKIRAQIADPDAATENESAVKPRFQFPANGPIDIGSMDVDHLDFDEFS
;
A
#
# COMPACT_ATOMS: atom_id res chain seq x y z
N MET A 1 -4.05 19.07 -24.94
CA MET A 1 -3.58 18.54 -23.64
C MET A 1 -3.60 17.03 -23.75
N THR A 2 -2.45 16.39 -23.71
CA THR A 2 -2.32 14.93 -23.70
C THR A 2 -2.59 14.44 -22.29
N GLU A 3 -3.65 13.65 -22.08
CA GLU A 3 -3.87 12.98 -20.81
C GLU A 3 -2.80 11.90 -20.63
N GLU A 4 -2.00 12.02 -19.57
CA GLU A 4 -1.04 10.99 -19.19
C GLU A 4 -1.78 9.88 -18.44
N ILE A 5 -1.94 8.75 -19.14
CA ILE A 5 -2.58 7.56 -18.59
C ILE A 5 -1.51 6.70 -17.94
N ASN A 6 -1.71 6.39 -16.66
CA ASN A 6 -0.90 5.45 -15.90
C ASN A 6 -1.61 4.10 -15.84
N VAL A 7 -0.83 3.02 -15.89
CA VAL A 7 -1.33 1.65 -15.87
C VAL A 7 -0.63 0.87 -14.76
N LEU A 8 -1.42 0.13 -13.97
CA LEU A 8 -0.92 -0.81 -12.97
C LEU A 8 -1.50 -2.20 -13.24
N ALA A 9 -0.63 -3.20 -13.31
CA ALA A 9 -1.02 -4.60 -13.46
C ALA A 9 -0.61 -5.40 -12.22
N LEU A 10 -1.55 -6.21 -11.72
CA LEU A 10 -1.33 -7.19 -10.66
C LEU A 10 -1.77 -8.56 -11.17
N VAL A 11 -0.89 -9.55 -11.07
CA VAL A 11 -1.19 -10.94 -11.42
C VAL A 11 -1.24 -11.75 -10.13
N LYS A 12 -2.34 -12.46 -9.92
CA LYS A 12 -2.55 -13.29 -8.74
C LYS A 12 -3.13 -14.63 -9.16
N GLY A 13 -2.26 -15.63 -9.29
CA GLY A 13 -2.63 -16.93 -9.85
C GLY A 13 -3.13 -16.78 -11.30
N GLU A 14 -4.36 -17.21 -11.55
CA GLU A 14 -5.02 -17.08 -12.87
C GLU A 14 -5.69 -15.72 -13.09
N GLU A 15 -5.87 -14.93 -12.03
CA GLU A 15 -6.54 -13.63 -12.10
C GLU A 15 -5.55 -12.51 -12.41
N ARG A 16 -5.97 -11.57 -13.26
CA ARG A 16 -5.17 -10.43 -13.71
C ARG A 16 -5.97 -9.16 -13.54
N TYR A 17 -5.47 -8.27 -12.70
CA TYR A 17 -6.10 -6.99 -12.40
C TYR A 17 -5.30 -5.89 -13.08
N VAL A 18 -5.96 -5.13 -13.96
CA VAL A 18 -5.35 -3.99 -14.65
C VAL A 18 -6.12 -2.73 -14.29
N PHE A 19 -5.43 -1.78 -13.68
CA PHE A 19 -5.99 -0.49 -13.28
C PHE A 19 -5.39 0.60 -14.16
N LEU A 20 -6.25 1.30 -14.91
CA LEU A 20 -5.88 2.45 -15.71
C LEU A 20 -6.40 3.70 -15.01
N PHE A 21 -5.54 4.70 -14.85
CA PHE A 21 -5.91 5.96 -14.23
C PHE A 21 -5.08 7.12 -14.78
N SER A 22 -5.72 8.27 -14.91
CA SER A 22 -5.02 9.53 -15.21
C SER A 22 -4.59 10.19 -13.91
N ASP A 23 -3.55 11.04 -13.96
CA ASP A 23 -3.09 11.80 -12.78
C ASP A 23 -4.25 12.54 -12.09
N GLN A 24 -5.06 13.26 -12.88
CA GLN A 24 -6.20 14.04 -12.38
C GLN A 24 -7.26 13.20 -11.63
N ARG A 25 -7.31 11.87 -11.85
CA ARG A 25 -8.33 10.96 -11.29
C ARG A 25 -7.76 9.91 -10.34
N ARG A 26 -6.56 10.16 -9.76
CA ARG A 26 -5.92 9.28 -8.76
C ARG A 26 -6.81 8.96 -7.55
N ALA A 27 -7.54 9.96 -7.04
CA ALA A 27 -8.43 9.74 -5.90
C ALA A 27 -9.55 8.74 -6.21
N GLU A 28 -10.04 8.73 -7.44
CA GLU A 28 -11.03 7.77 -7.92
C GLU A 28 -10.41 6.36 -8.04
N ALA A 29 -9.17 6.26 -8.54
CA ALA A 29 -8.44 4.99 -8.59
C ALA A 29 -8.23 4.38 -7.20
N LEU A 30 -7.81 5.17 -6.21
CA LEU A 30 -7.63 4.71 -4.83
C LEU A 30 -8.94 4.20 -4.20
N ARG A 31 -10.06 4.87 -4.47
CA ARG A 31 -11.38 4.42 -4.02
C ARG A 31 -11.78 3.09 -4.67
N THR A 32 -11.51 2.93 -5.97
CA THR A 32 -11.78 1.68 -6.69
C THR A 32 -10.96 0.53 -6.14
N LEU A 33 -9.68 0.74 -5.81
CA LEU A 33 -8.84 -0.29 -5.15
C LEU A 33 -9.46 -0.72 -3.80
N GLY A 34 -9.91 0.23 -2.98
CA GLY A 34 -10.58 -0.08 -1.71
C GLY A 34 -11.87 -0.89 -1.90
N ARG A 35 -12.67 -0.55 -2.92
CA ARG A 35 -13.89 -1.32 -3.24
C ARG A 35 -13.58 -2.74 -3.70
N TYR A 36 -12.54 -2.92 -4.52
CA TYR A 36 -12.13 -4.25 -4.99
C TYR A 36 -11.63 -5.11 -3.83
N ALA A 37 -10.87 -4.52 -2.89
CA ALA A 37 -10.40 -5.21 -1.70
C ALA A 37 -11.52 -5.62 -0.74
N SER A 38 -12.64 -4.91 -0.76
CA SER A 38 -13.83 -5.26 0.01
C SER A 38 -14.70 -6.34 -0.66
N ASN A 39 -14.42 -6.72 -1.91
CA ASN A 39 -15.19 -7.74 -2.61
C ASN A 39 -14.57 -9.14 -2.40
N PRO A 40 -15.21 -10.04 -1.62
CA PRO A 40 -14.67 -11.37 -1.36
C PRO A 40 -14.73 -12.31 -2.58
N GLU A 41 -15.44 -11.96 -3.65
CA GLU A 41 -15.48 -12.73 -4.90
C GLU A 41 -14.22 -12.55 -5.75
N LEU A 42 -13.42 -11.52 -5.46
CA LEU A 42 -12.14 -11.27 -6.12
C LEU A 42 -11.02 -11.83 -5.25
N SER A 43 -9.97 -12.40 -5.83
CA SER A 43 -8.74 -12.66 -5.07
C SER A 43 -8.01 -11.37 -4.68
N PHE A 44 -8.57 -10.20 -4.89
CA PHE A 44 -7.96 -8.91 -4.59
C PHE A 44 -8.16 -8.54 -3.11
N THR A 45 -7.07 -8.39 -2.35
CA THR A 45 -7.13 -8.16 -0.89
C THR A 45 -6.83 -6.71 -0.50
N TRP A 46 -7.15 -6.33 0.74
CA TRP A 46 -6.76 -5.04 1.33
C TRP A 46 -5.25 -4.80 1.30
N TYR A 47 -4.46 -5.88 1.38
CA TYR A 47 -3.01 -5.80 1.23
C TYR A 47 -2.60 -5.39 -0.19
N ASP A 48 -3.21 -6.01 -1.20
CA ASP A 48 -2.96 -5.69 -2.61
C ASP A 48 -3.34 -4.23 -2.91
N ALA A 49 -4.47 -3.76 -2.38
CA ALA A 49 -4.90 -2.36 -2.46
C ALA A 49 -3.88 -1.40 -1.86
N ALA A 50 -3.32 -1.71 -0.68
CA ALA A 50 -2.36 -0.87 0.00
C ALA A 50 -1.05 -0.77 -0.80
N VAL A 51 -0.55 -1.89 -1.32
CA VAL A 51 0.66 -1.95 -2.16
C VAL A 51 0.48 -1.16 -3.45
N LEU A 52 -0.65 -1.35 -4.15
CA LEU A 52 -0.95 -0.59 -5.36
C LEU A 52 -1.14 0.90 -5.07
N SER A 53 -1.78 1.24 -3.95
CA SER A 53 -1.97 2.63 -3.53
C SER A 53 -0.64 3.34 -3.23
N GLN A 54 0.36 2.61 -2.75
CA GLN A 54 1.70 3.15 -2.57
C GLN A 54 2.40 3.39 -3.91
N LYS A 55 2.25 2.47 -4.88
CA LYS A 55 2.78 2.63 -6.25
C LYS A 55 2.17 3.84 -6.97
N ILE A 56 0.86 4.05 -6.87
CA ILE A 56 0.17 5.23 -7.43
C ILE A 56 0.77 6.53 -6.87
N ARG A 57 1.12 6.55 -5.57
CA ARG A 57 1.74 7.71 -4.92
C ARG A 57 3.23 7.87 -5.24
N ALA A 58 3.94 6.79 -5.57
CA ALA A 58 5.36 6.83 -5.90
C ALA A 58 5.63 7.26 -7.35
N GLN A 59 4.71 6.94 -8.30
CA GLN A 59 4.85 7.32 -9.71
C GLN A 59 4.86 8.83 -9.99
N ILE A 60 4.52 9.66 -9.00
CA ILE A 60 4.58 11.14 -9.08
C ILE A 60 5.97 11.67 -8.70
N ALA A 61 6.81 10.87 -8.03
CA ALA A 61 8.12 11.31 -7.56
C ALA A 61 9.23 11.18 -8.62
N ASP A 62 9.09 10.32 -9.63
CA ASP A 62 10.07 10.21 -10.70
C ASP A 62 9.49 9.50 -11.95
N PRO A 63 9.23 10.20 -13.07
CA PRO A 63 8.82 9.57 -14.32
C PRO A 63 9.95 8.79 -15.03
N ASP A 64 11.21 8.89 -14.58
CA ASP A 64 12.38 8.29 -15.24
C ASP A 64 12.90 7.00 -14.57
N ALA A 65 12.33 6.59 -13.42
CA ALA A 65 12.82 5.47 -12.60
C ALA A 65 12.08 4.12 -12.80
N ALA A 66 11.13 4.02 -13.74
CA ALA A 66 10.20 2.89 -13.82
C ALA A 66 10.55 1.79 -14.86
N THR A 67 11.78 1.77 -15.38
CA THR A 67 12.28 0.66 -16.21
C THR A 67 13.53 0.09 -15.59
N GLU A 68 13.39 -0.69 -14.51
CA GLU A 68 14.39 -1.63 -13.95
C GLU A 68 13.98 -1.98 -12.52
N ASN A 69 12.99 -2.87 -12.33
CA ASN A 69 12.81 -3.59 -11.05
C ASN A 69 11.93 -4.82 -11.29
N GLU A 70 12.33 -5.62 -12.28
CA GLU A 70 12.10 -7.05 -12.26
C GLU A 70 13.15 -7.64 -11.30
N SER A 71 12.71 -8.46 -10.35
CA SER A 71 13.53 -9.13 -9.30
C SER A 71 13.85 -8.32 -8.03
N ALA A 72 13.30 -8.82 -6.92
CA ALA A 72 13.74 -8.64 -5.53
C ALA A 72 13.25 -7.43 -4.72
N VAL A 73 11.93 -7.20 -4.62
CA VAL A 73 11.41 -6.59 -3.37
C VAL A 73 11.23 -7.71 -2.34
N LYS A 74 12.29 -8.01 -1.58
CA LYS A 74 12.13 -8.72 -0.31
C LYS A 74 11.16 -7.91 0.54
N PRO A 75 10.01 -8.46 0.99
CA PRO A 75 9.11 -7.72 1.86
C PRO A 75 9.88 -7.34 3.13
N ARG A 76 10.07 -6.04 3.36
CA ARG A 76 10.76 -5.50 4.56
C ARG A 76 9.95 -5.72 5.84
N PHE A 77 8.71 -6.21 5.73
CA PHE A 77 7.93 -6.71 6.86
C PHE A 77 8.14 -8.22 7.00
N GLN A 78 9.10 -8.58 7.85
CA GLN A 78 9.23 -9.93 8.38
C GLN A 78 8.43 -9.99 9.68
N PHE A 79 7.37 -10.79 9.72
CA PHE A 79 6.73 -11.13 10.99
C PHE A 79 7.77 -11.83 11.86
N PRO A 80 7.96 -11.46 13.14
CA PRO A 80 8.76 -12.28 14.04
C PRO A 80 8.07 -13.64 14.17
N ALA A 81 8.67 -14.65 13.56
CA ALA A 81 8.35 -16.03 13.87
C ALA A 81 8.87 -16.29 15.29
N ASN A 82 7.95 -16.51 16.21
CA ASN A 82 8.12 -16.96 17.60
C ASN A 82 8.21 -15.87 18.68
N GLY A 83 7.09 -15.69 19.40
CA GLY A 83 7.05 -15.12 20.76
C GLY A 83 5.76 -14.32 21.03
N PRO A 84 5.03 -14.54 22.13
CA PRO A 84 3.93 -13.66 22.51
C PRO A 84 4.48 -12.24 22.77
N ILE A 85 3.79 -11.24 22.23
CA ILE A 85 4.08 -9.83 22.51
C ILE A 85 3.68 -9.60 23.98
N ASP A 86 4.67 -9.45 24.85
CA ASP A 86 4.44 -9.14 26.26
C ASP A 86 4.17 -7.65 26.41
N ILE A 87 2.88 -7.27 26.49
CA ILE A 87 2.41 -5.89 26.70
C ILE A 87 2.44 -5.54 28.21
N GLY A 88 3.07 -6.37 29.05
CA GLY A 88 3.10 -6.24 30.51
C GLY A 88 4.17 -5.32 31.11
N SER A 89 5.02 -4.67 30.31
CA SER A 89 6.12 -3.83 30.83
C SER A 89 6.13 -2.37 30.34
N MET A 90 4.97 -1.83 29.96
CA MET A 90 4.82 -0.37 29.92
C MET A 90 4.67 0.12 31.36
N ASP A 91 5.75 0.59 31.96
CA ASP A 91 5.73 1.42 33.17
C ASP A 91 4.91 2.68 32.86
N VAL A 92 3.65 2.71 33.32
CA VAL A 92 2.72 3.86 33.17
C VAL A 92 2.91 4.88 34.30
N ASP A 93 3.84 4.65 35.24
CA ASP A 93 3.98 5.45 36.46
C ASP A 93 4.93 6.67 36.35
N HIS A 94 5.42 7.01 35.15
CA HIS A 94 6.30 8.18 35.00
C HIS A 94 5.95 9.05 33.81
N LEU A 95 4.74 9.60 33.84
CA LEU A 95 4.39 10.80 33.08
C LEU A 95 4.18 11.94 34.09
N ASP A 96 5.25 12.71 34.33
CA ASP A 96 5.18 13.98 35.06
C ASP A 96 4.32 14.97 34.23
N PHE A 97 3.06 15.12 34.64
CA PHE A 97 2.06 16.00 34.04
C PHE A 97 1.99 17.34 34.80
N ASP A 98 3.11 18.05 34.93
CA ASP A 98 3.15 19.35 35.62
C ASP A 98 4.08 20.39 34.95
N GLU A 99 4.16 20.37 33.62
CA GLU A 99 4.85 21.43 32.86
C GLU A 99 4.07 21.87 31.61
N PHE A 100 2.75 22.04 31.72
CA PHE A 100 2.01 22.90 30.77
C PHE A 100 0.83 23.60 31.49
N SER A 101 1.20 24.65 32.23
CA SER A 101 0.39 25.78 32.71
C SER A 101 -0.62 25.59 33.84
#